data_AF-A0A955MGA0-F1
#
_entry.id   AF-A0A955MGA0-F1
#
_cell.length_a   1.000
_cell.length_b   1.000
_cell.length_c   1.000
_cell.angle_alpha   90.00
_cell.angle_beta   90.00
_cell.angle_gamma   90.00
#
_symmetry.space_group_name_H-M   'P 1'
#
loop_
_entity.id
_entity.type
_entity.pdbx_description
1 polymer ?
#
loop_
_entity_poly.entity_id
_entity_poly.type
_entity_poly.pdbx_seq_one_letter_code
_entity_poly.pdbx_strand_id
1 'polypeptide(L)'
;MRKLFIFLNLFVIFFLSLVAETYAQKGEESMNYEKAIIAGGCFWCTESVFDKIPGVISAKSGYTGGTDANPTYHEVSAGGTGHFEAVEVTFDPKVISYEAILNYFWRDIDPTDDGGQFADRGTQYQSAIFYLNDEQKRIAEDSKEKLQKSGIFTKTIATKILPAKKFYPAEDYHQDYWKKQPKHYKQYRIGSGREGFVTETWKNQPNICPLPNKTVNPESKNFKKPDDQVLRNTLTPLQYQVTQENGTEPPFQNEYWENHKEGIYVDIVSGEPLFSSNDKFESGTGWPSFTQPLIAENIVEKKDKSLFMVRTEVRSKHADSHLGHVFNDGPKPTGLRYCMNSAAMRFISKEDLEKEGYTEFKNLFE
;
A
#
# COMPACT_ATOMS: atom_id res chain seq x y z
N MET A 1 -18.04 19.33 58.40
CA MET A 1 -17.88 19.59 56.94
C MET A 1 -16.48 19.28 56.39
N ARG A 2 -15.37 19.55 57.10
CA ARG A 2 -14.00 19.24 56.63
C ARG A 2 -13.65 17.75 56.45
N LYS A 3 -14.19 16.84 57.28
CA LYS A 3 -13.89 15.39 57.18
C LYS A 3 -14.58 14.69 56.00
N LEU A 4 -15.74 15.18 55.56
CA LEU A 4 -16.49 14.60 54.44
C LEU A 4 -15.84 14.93 53.08
N PHE A 5 -15.20 16.11 52.98
CA PHE A 5 -14.46 16.53 51.78
C PHE A 5 -13.19 15.71 51.54
N ILE A 6 -12.53 15.22 52.59
CA ILE A 6 -11.29 14.44 52.46
C ILE A 6 -11.60 13.03 51.92
N PHE A 7 -12.67 12.40 52.39
CA PHE A 7 -13.10 11.08 51.90
C PHE A 7 -13.60 11.10 50.45
N LEU A 8 -14.28 12.18 50.04
CA LEU A 8 -14.73 12.33 48.65
C LEU A 8 -13.55 12.53 47.69
N ASN A 9 -12.52 13.29 48.09
CA ASN A 9 -11.31 13.47 47.28
C ASN A 9 -10.47 12.19 47.16
N LEU A 10 -10.35 11.39 48.23
CA LEU A 10 -9.64 10.10 48.18
C LEU A 10 -10.37 9.08 47.28
N PHE A 11 -11.71 9.08 47.28
CA PHE A 11 -12.49 8.17 46.43
C PHE A 11 -12.40 8.54 44.95
N VAL A 12 -12.39 9.84 44.61
CA VAL A 12 -12.22 10.33 43.23
C VAL A 12 -10.82 10.03 42.70
N ILE A 13 -9.77 10.19 43.52
CA ILE A 13 -8.39 9.85 43.12
C ILE A 13 -8.23 8.35 42.89
N PHE A 14 -8.84 7.50 43.73
CA PHE A 14 -8.81 6.05 43.57
C PHE A 14 -9.63 5.57 42.35
N PHE A 15 -10.75 6.23 42.03
CA PHE A 15 -11.53 5.95 40.83
C PHE A 15 -10.80 6.39 39.56
N LEU A 16 -10.13 7.55 39.59
CA LEU A 16 -9.32 8.03 38.48
C LEU A 16 -8.09 7.14 38.20
N SER A 17 -7.46 6.56 39.24
CA SER A 17 -6.35 5.61 39.05
C SER A 17 -6.84 4.28 38.46
N LEU A 18 -8.00 3.77 38.90
CA LEU A 18 -8.59 2.55 38.34
C LEU A 18 -8.99 2.71 36.87
N VAL A 19 -9.53 3.88 36.51
CA VAL A 19 -9.89 4.23 35.14
C VAL A 19 -8.62 4.39 34.28
N ALA A 20 -7.57 5.01 34.81
CA ALA A 20 -6.29 5.13 34.10
C ALA A 20 -5.62 3.76 33.86
N GLU A 21 -5.68 2.83 34.82
CA GLU A 21 -5.18 1.46 34.64
C GLU A 21 -5.99 0.67 33.60
N THR A 22 -7.31 0.89 33.52
CA THR A 22 -8.15 0.26 32.48
C THR A 22 -7.96 0.89 31.09
N TYR A 23 -7.65 2.19 30.99
CA TYR A 23 -7.28 2.82 29.71
C TYR A 23 -5.85 2.46 29.26
N ALA A 24 -4.92 2.26 30.20
CA ALA A 24 -3.55 1.82 29.89
C ALA A 24 -3.49 0.36 29.38
N GLN A 25 -4.54 -0.43 29.62
CA GLN A 25 -4.66 -1.82 29.16
C GLN A 25 -5.37 -1.98 27.80
N LYS A 26 -5.90 -0.89 27.20
CA LYS A 26 -6.46 -0.93 25.85
C LYS A 26 -5.29 -0.83 24.84
N GLY A 27 -4.77 -2.01 24.51
CA GLY A 27 -3.46 -2.23 23.88
C GLY A 27 -3.19 -1.39 22.63
N GLU A 28 -1.93 -0.95 22.52
CA GLU A 28 -1.28 -0.74 21.24
C GLU A 28 -1.44 -2.03 20.42
N GLU A 29 -2.24 -2.00 19.34
CA GLU A 29 -2.10 -3.02 18.30
C GLU A 29 -0.65 -2.95 17.81
N SER A 30 0.16 -3.95 18.16
CA SER A 30 1.52 -4.06 17.66
C SER A 30 1.45 -4.11 16.13
N MET A 31 2.03 -3.13 15.44
CA MET A 31 2.20 -3.15 13.98
C MET A 31 3.01 -4.38 13.59
N ASN A 32 2.32 -5.47 13.24
CA ASN A 32 2.95 -6.76 13.01
C ASN A 32 3.34 -6.87 11.53
N TYR A 33 4.45 -6.24 11.16
CA TYR A 33 5.00 -6.35 9.82
C TYR A 33 5.52 -7.76 9.55
N GLU A 34 5.31 -8.23 8.32
CA GLU A 34 5.82 -9.50 7.85
C GLU A 34 7.06 -9.33 6.98
N LYS A 35 7.79 -10.43 6.79
CA LYS A 35 8.99 -10.47 5.96
C LYS A 35 8.85 -11.48 4.84
N ALA A 36 9.42 -11.18 3.67
CA ALA A 36 9.65 -12.10 2.58
C ALA A 36 11.13 -12.07 2.20
N ILE A 37 11.73 -13.23 1.92
CA ILE A 37 13.11 -13.32 1.45
C ILE A 37 13.10 -13.98 0.07
N ILE A 38 13.59 -13.27 -0.93
CA ILE A 38 13.49 -13.69 -2.34
C ILE A 38 14.78 -13.37 -3.09
N ALA A 39 15.22 -14.33 -3.90
CA ALA A 39 16.36 -14.21 -4.80
C ALA A 39 15.86 -14.21 -6.24
N GLY A 40 16.21 -13.18 -7.00
CA GLY A 40 15.73 -12.94 -8.35
C GLY A 40 16.85 -12.57 -9.31
N GLY A 41 18.07 -13.07 -9.10
CA GLY A 41 19.27 -12.62 -9.80
C GLY A 41 19.93 -11.46 -9.07
N CYS A 42 20.56 -10.55 -9.82
CA CYS A 42 21.17 -9.35 -9.24
C CYS A 42 20.18 -8.64 -8.29
N PHE A 43 20.57 -8.48 -7.02
CA PHE A 43 19.67 -7.92 -6.02
C PHE A 43 19.33 -6.44 -6.30
N TRP A 44 20.13 -5.71 -7.09
CA TRP A 44 19.78 -4.33 -7.49
C TRP A 44 18.48 -4.29 -8.29
N CYS A 45 18.28 -5.28 -9.16
CA CYS A 45 17.04 -5.39 -9.92
C CYS A 45 15.88 -5.76 -9.01
N THR A 46 16.07 -6.79 -8.18
CA THR A 46 15.05 -7.30 -7.26
C THR A 46 14.61 -6.23 -6.26
N GLU A 47 15.55 -5.54 -5.60
CA GLU A 47 15.29 -4.47 -4.62
C GLU A 47 14.46 -3.34 -5.23
N SER A 48 14.81 -2.93 -6.46
CA SER A 48 14.12 -1.84 -7.16
C SER A 48 12.65 -2.11 -7.48
N VAL A 49 12.26 -3.40 -7.51
CA VAL A 49 10.86 -3.78 -7.69
C VAL A 49 10.10 -3.47 -6.41
N PHE A 50 10.58 -3.99 -5.27
CA PHE A 50 9.85 -3.96 -4.01
C PHE A 50 9.82 -2.60 -3.35
N ASP A 51 10.88 -1.82 -3.51
CA ASP A 51 10.96 -0.48 -2.94
C ASP A 51 9.94 0.52 -3.54
N LYS A 52 9.27 0.15 -4.63
CA LYS A 52 8.23 0.97 -5.30
C LYS A 52 6.80 0.53 -5.02
N ILE A 53 6.59 -0.44 -4.12
CA ILE A 53 5.28 -1.08 -3.92
C ILE A 53 4.59 -0.53 -2.67
N PRO A 54 3.37 0.01 -2.77
CA PRO A 54 2.57 0.38 -1.61
C PRO A 54 2.41 -0.80 -0.63
N GLY A 55 2.60 -0.55 0.66
CA GLY A 55 2.59 -1.59 1.70
C GLY A 55 3.94 -2.26 1.94
N VAL A 56 4.94 -2.07 1.08
CA VAL A 56 6.34 -2.44 1.40
C VAL A 56 6.96 -1.34 2.27
N ILE A 57 7.42 -1.72 3.45
CA ILE A 57 8.06 -0.84 4.43
C ILE A 57 9.56 -0.71 4.16
N SER A 58 10.21 -1.80 3.74
CA SER A 58 11.61 -1.76 3.30
C SER A 58 11.95 -2.94 2.39
N ALA A 59 12.91 -2.74 1.49
CA ALA A 59 13.56 -3.78 0.71
C ALA A 59 15.08 -3.65 0.92
N LYS A 60 15.73 -4.70 1.43
CA LYS A 60 17.17 -4.69 1.72
C LYS A 60 17.89 -5.75 0.91
N SER A 61 18.92 -5.34 0.18
CA SER A 61 19.81 -6.23 -0.57
C SER A 61 20.71 -7.03 0.38
N GLY A 62 20.97 -8.30 0.07
CA GLY A 62 21.82 -9.16 0.90
C GLY A 62 22.02 -10.57 0.37
N TYR A 63 22.48 -11.43 1.27
CA TYR A 63 22.93 -12.80 0.98
C TYR A 63 22.23 -13.81 1.89
N THR A 64 21.77 -14.94 1.34
CA THR A 64 21.17 -16.03 2.13
C THR A 64 21.26 -17.37 1.39
N GLY A 65 20.90 -18.46 2.05
CA GLY A 65 20.86 -19.80 1.47
C GLY A 65 22.18 -20.58 1.55
N GLY A 66 23.32 -19.91 1.66
CA GLY A 66 24.65 -20.51 1.77
C GLY A 66 24.98 -21.07 3.16
N THR A 67 26.24 -21.41 3.34
CA THR A 67 26.79 -21.94 4.60
C THR A 67 27.76 -20.99 5.29
N ASP A 68 28.41 -20.12 4.53
CA ASP A 68 29.45 -19.23 5.05
C ASP A 68 28.83 -18.12 5.89
N ALA A 69 29.49 -17.78 7.00
CA ALA A 69 29.01 -16.73 7.90
C ALA A 69 29.57 -15.36 7.49
N ASN A 70 28.69 -14.36 7.46
CA ASN A 70 29.04 -12.96 7.13
C ASN A 70 29.77 -12.81 5.78
N PRO A 71 29.19 -13.34 4.69
CA PRO A 71 29.83 -13.26 3.38
C PRO A 71 29.90 -11.82 2.88
N THR A 72 30.95 -11.51 2.12
CA THR A 72 31.13 -10.25 1.40
C THR A 72 30.65 -10.35 -0.04
N TYR A 73 30.39 -9.22 -0.69
CA TYR A 73 30.02 -9.20 -2.11
C TYR A 73 31.04 -9.94 -2.98
N HIS A 74 32.34 -9.76 -2.74
CA HIS A 74 33.39 -10.41 -3.51
C HIS A 74 33.37 -11.93 -3.38
N GLU A 75 33.07 -12.46 -2.20
CA GLU A 75 32.95 -13.90 -1.98
C GLU A 75 31.69 -14.47 -2.64
N VAL A 76 30.55 -13.78 -2.53
CA VAL A 76 29.29 -14.26 -3.13
C VAL A 76 29.32 -14.16 -4.65
N SER A 77 29.76 -13.04 -5.21
CA SER A 77 29.82 -12.82 -6.66
C SER A 77 30.85 -13.71 -7.36
N ALA A 78 31.92 -14.13 -6.65
CA ALA A 78 32.86 -15.14 -7.15
C ALA A 78 32.24 -16.56 -7.21
N GLY A 79 31.13 -16.80 -6.50
CA GLY A 79 30.47 -18.09 -6.39
C GLY A 79 31.11 -19.03 -5.35
N GLY A 80 30.51 -20.21 -5.16
CA GLY A 80 31.04 -21.26 -4.28
C GLY A 80 30.61 -21.19 -2.80
N THR A 81 30.13 -20.04 -2.31
CA THR A 81 29.64 -19.88 -0.91
C THR A 81 28.26 -20.52 -0.66
N GLY A 82 27.58 -20.89 -1.74
CA GLY A 82 26.19 -21.36 -1.74
C GLY A 82 25.15 -20.27 -1.45
N HIS A 83 25.58 -19.02 -1.22
CA HIS A 83 24.67 -17.90 -1.04
C HIS A 83 24.07 -17.44 -2.36
N PHE A 84 22.84 -16.97 -2.27
CA PHE A 84 22.10 -16.26 -3.30
C PHE A 84 22.19 -14.77 -3.01
N GLU A 85 22.30 -13.96 -4.06
CA GLU A 85 21.87 -12.57 -3.99
C GLU A 85 20.36 -12.53 -3.78
N ALA A 86 19.93 -11.94 -2.67
CA ALA A 86 18.55 -11.94 -2.22
C ALA A 86 18.14 -10.59 -1.64
N VAL A 87 16.83 -10.40 -1.52
CA VAL A 87 16.24 -9.21 -0.91
C VAL A 87 15.34 -9.64 0.25
N GLU A 88 15.55 -9.04 1.42
CA GLU A 88 14.59 -9.09 2.54
C GLU A 88 13.60 -7.94 2.38
N VAL A 89 12.35 -8.28 2.10
CA VAL A 89 11.23 -7.34 1.97
C VAL A 89 10.43 -7.36 3.27
N THR A 90 10.35 -6.23 3.96
CA THR A 90 9.44 -6.05 5.09
C THR A 90 8.19 -5.34 4.60
N PHE A 91 7.01 -5.88 4.88
CA PHE A 91 5.73 -5.35 4.38
C PHE A 91 4.63 -5.37 5.44
N ASP A 92 3.63 -4.52 5.25
CA ASP A 92 2.40 -4.51 6.04
C ASP A 92 1.38 -5.48 5.43
N PRO A 93 1.09 -6.62 6.08
CA PRO A 93 0.14 -7.60 5.57
C PRO A 93 -1.29 -7.05 5.49
N LYS A 94 -1.60 -5.93 6.17
CA LYS A 94 -2.89 -5.23 6.04
C LYS A 94 -3.00 -4.44 4.72
N VAL A 95 -1.88 -4.11 4.08
CA VAL A 95 -1.83 -3.32 2.84
C VAL A 95 -1.49 -4.18 1.62
N ILE A 96 -0.57 -5.13 1.77
CA ILE A 96 -0.16 -6.03 0.69
C ILE A 96 0.05 -7.45 1.21
N SER A 97 -0.53 -8.43 0.51
CA SER A 97 -0.40 -9.84 0.90
C SER A 97 0.92 -10.46 0.41
N TYR A 98 1.35 -11.55 1.04
CA TYR A 98 2.50 -12.32 0.59
C TYR A 98 2.32 -12.87 -0.83
N GLU A 99 1.12 -13.32 -1.21
CA GLU A 99 0.82 -13.75 -2.60
C GLU A 99 1.06 -12.61 -3.61
N ALA A 100 0.70 -11.38 -3.23
CA ALA A 100 0.94 -10.19 -4.02
C ALA A 100 2.44 -9.89 -4.19
N ILE A 101 3.24 -10.02 -3.12
CA ILE A 101 4.71 -9.93 -3.19
C ILE A 101 5.26 -10.96 -4.19
N LEU A 102 4.76 -12.20 -4.16
CA LEU A 102 5.17 -13.23 -5.11
C LEU A 102 4.74 -12.91 -6.55
N ASN A 103 3.57 -12.30 -6.77
CA ASN A 103 3.16 -11.87 -8.12
C ASN A 103 4.10 -10.80 -8.69
N TYR A 104 4.57 -9.86 -7.87
CA TYR A 104 5.63 -8.92 -8.28
C TYR A 104 6.94 -9.62 -8.62
N PHE A 105 7.34 -10.58 -7.79
CA PHE A 105 8.53 -11.38 -8.01
C PHE A 105 8.46 -12.16 -9.34
N TRP A 106 7.39 -12.91 -9.57
CA TRP A 106 7.21 -13.72 -10.78
C TRP A 106 7.26 -12.89 -12.06
N ARG A 107 6.83 -11.63 -12.00
CA ARG A 107 6.82 -10.74 -13.15
C ARG A 107 8.15 -10.06 -13.44
N ASP A 108 9.13 -10.10 -12.52
CA ASP A 108 10.44 -9.45 -12.72
C ASP A 108 11.56 -10.43 -13.10
N ILE A 109 11.32 -11.74 -13.02
CA ILE A 109 12.31 -12.78 -13.26
C ILE A 109 11.98 -13.62 -14.50
N ASP A 110 12.97 -14.35 -15.03
CA ASP A 110 12.73 -15.55 -15.83
C ASP A 110 12.63 -16.76 -14.88
N PRO A 111 11.42 -17.26 -14.57
CA PRO A 111 11.25 -18.36 -13.63
C PRO A 111 11.71 -19.70 -14.19
N THR A 112 12.07 -19.78 -15.48
CA THR A 112 12.53 -20.99 -16.17
C THR A 112 14.06 -21.08 -16.26
N ASP A 113 14.77 -20.03 -15.84
CA ASP A 113 16.24 -19.99 -15.89
C ASP A 113 16.86 -20.64 -14.66
N ASP A 114 17.49 -21.81 -14.87
CA ASP A 114 18.20 -22.58 -13.86
C ASP A 114 19.70 -22.24 -13.79
N GLY A 115 20.22 -21.39 -14.68
CA GLY A 115 21.64 -21.04 -14.77
C GLY A 115 22.04 -19.72 -14.09
N GLY A 116 21.06 -18.97 -13.58
CA GLY A 116 21.21 -17.60 -13.09
C GLY A 116 20.52 -16.61 -14.01
N GLN A 117 19.94 -15.54 -13.46
CA GLN A 117 19.01 -14.68 -14.19
C GLN A 117 19.67 -13.84 -15.29
N PHE A 118 19.19 -14.01 -16.53
CA PHE A 118 19.56 -13.18 -17.68
C PHE A 118 21.08 -13.21 -17.94
N ALA A 119 21.74 -12.05 -18.06
CA ALA A 119 23.19 -11.97 -18.24
C ALA A 119 23.99 -12.41 -16.99
N ASP A 120 23.39 -12.43 -15.80
CA ASP A 120 24.07 -12.81 -14.57
C ASP A 120 24.00 -14.33 -14.38
N ARG A 121 25.14 -15.02 -14.46
CA ARG A 121 25.22 -16.49 -14.42
C ARG A 121 25.93 -16.97 -13.17
N GLY A 122 25.48 -18.10 -12.63
CA GLY A 122 26.01 -18.68 -11.40
C GLY A 122 24.91 -18.97 -10.38
N THR A 123 25.24 -19.82 -9.40
CA THR A 123 24.28 -20.23 -8.36
C THR A 123 23.77 -19.06 -7.53
N GLN A 124 24.61 -18.04 -7.33
CA GLN A 124 24.27 -16.83 -6.60
C GLN A 124 23.21 -15.96 -7.29
N TYR A 125 23.02 -16.15 -8.60
CA TYR A 125 22.03 -15.43 -9.40
C TYR A 125 20.80 -16.28 -9.75
N GLN A 126 20.70 -17.51 -9.24
CA GLN A 126 19.50 -18.33 -9.44
C GLN A 126 18.28 -17.75 -8.72
N SER A 127 17.09 -18.06 -9.20
CA SER A 127 15.85 -17.62 -8.55
C SER A 127 15.43 -18.56 -7.41
N ALA A 128 15.04 -17.99 -6.27
CA ALA A 128 14.56 -18.74 -5.11
C ALA A 128 13.61 -17.92 -4.22
N ILE A 129 12.63 -18.60 -3.62
CA ILE A 129 11.77 -18.07 -2.56
C ILE A 129 12.16 -18.76 -1.25
N PHE A 130 12.55 -17.98 -0.25
CA PHE A 130 12.96 -18.46 1.07
C PHE A 130 11.82 -18.28 2.08
N TYR A 131 11.08 -19.35 2.37
CA TYR A 131 9.91 -19.28 3.25
C TYR A 131 10.33 -19.22 4.73
N LEU A 132 9.65 -18.35 5.50
CA LEU A 132 9.88 -18.19 6.94
C LEU A 132 8.97 -19.06 7.81
N ASN A 133 7.85 -19.53 7.24
CA ASN A 133 6.86 -20.38 7.91
C ASN A 133 6.13 -21.27 6.88
N ASP A 134 5.31 -22.20 7.38
CA ASP A 134 4.59 -23.17 6.54
C ASP A 134 3.55 -22.50 5.63
N GLU A 135 2.96 -21.38 6.04
CA GLU A 135 1.98 -20.66 5.23
C GLU A 135 2.63 -19.99 4.01
N GLN A 136 3.78 -19.34 4.20
CA GLN A 136 4.57 -18.81 3.09
C GLN A 136 5.02 -19.91 2.13
N LYS A 137 5.41 -21.08 2.66
CA LYS A 137 5.76 -22.23 1.84
C LYS A 137 4.58 -22.66 0.97
N ARG A 138 3.39 -22.83 1.58
CA ARG A 138 2.16 -23.21 0.88
C ARG A 138 1.80 -22.20 -0.21
N ILE A 139 1.79 -20.90 0.10
CA ILE A 139 1.49 -19.83 -0.87
C ILE A 139 2.53 -19.82 -2.00
N ALA A 140 3.81 -20.03 -1.70
CA ALA A 140 4.87 -20.10 -2.71
C ALA A 140 4.68 -21.30 -3.65
N GLU A 141 4.38 -22.48 -3.11
CA GLU A 141 4.11 -23.70 -3.87
C GLU A 141 2.87 -23.52 -4.76
N ASP A 142 1.77 -23.02 -4.19
CA ASP A 142 0.53 -22.74 -4.92
C ASP A 142 0.76 -21.71 -6.05
N SER A 143 1.48 -20.62 -5.78
CA SER A 143 1.75 -19.58 -6.79
C SER A 143 2.61 -20.10 -7.94
N LYS A 144 3.63 -20.93 -7.64
CA LYS A 144 4.47 -21.60 -8.63
C LYS A 144 3.65 -22.56 -9.49
N GLU A 145 2.76 -23.35 -8.87
CA GLU A 145 1.89 -24.27 -9.60
C GLU A 145 0.90 -23.53 -10.50
N LYS A 146 0.25 -22.47 -10.00
CA LYS A 146 -0.62 -21.59 -10.80
C LYS A 146 0.12 -21.03 -12.02
N LEU A 147 1.35 -20.54 -11.81
CA LEU A 147 2.17 -20.00 -12.89
C LEU A 147 2.52 -21.07 -13.93
N GLN A 148 2.88 -22.28 -13.50
CA GLN A 148 3.17 -23.39 -14.40
C GLN A 148 1.94 -23.79 -15.23
N LYS A 149 0.78 -23.87 -14.59
CA LYS A 149 -0.50 -24.23 -15.22
C LYS A 149 -1.03 -23.15 -16.17
N SER A 150 -0.61 -21.90 -16.00
CA SER A 150 -1.03 -20.80 -16.86
C SER A 150 -0.60 -20.97 -18.33
N GLY A 151 0.43 -21.78 -18.59
CA GLY A 151 0.96 -22.04 -19.93
C GLY A 151 1.77 -20.91 -20.53
N ILE A 152 2.00 -19.81 -19.80
CA ILE A 152 2.85 -18.69 -20.27
C ILE A 152 4.31 -19.13 -20.45
N PHE A 153 4.77 -20.08 -19.64
CA PHE A 153 6.08 -20.70 -19.74
C PHE A 153 5.93 -22.16 -20.17
N THR A 154 6.52 -22.50 -21.31
CA THR A 154 6.54 -23.87 -21.83
C THR A 154 7.57 -24.75 -21.12
N LYS A 155 8.64 -24.12 -20.58
CA LYS A 155 9.64 -24.79 -19.74
C LYS A 155 9.13 -24.91 -18.30
N THR A 156 9.65 -25.92 -17.60
CA THR A 156 9.41 -26.09 -16.17
C THR A 156 9.95 -24.91 -15.38
N ILE A 157 9.19 -24.42 -14.39
CA ILE A 157 9.64 -23.37 -13.48
C ILE A 157 10.77 -23.90 -12.59
N ALA A 158 11.97 -23.35 -12.79
CA ALA A 158 13.22 -23.68 -12.12
C ALA A 158 13.37 -23.01 -10.74
N THR A 159 12.62 -21.93 -10.48
CA THR A 159 12.68 -21.19 -9.21
C THR A 159 12.51 -22.10 -8.00
N LYS A 160 13.47 -22.04 -7.07
CA LYS A 160 13.50 -22.90 -5.88
C LYS A 160 12.57 -22.36 -4.79
N ILE A 161 12.03 -23.27 -3.97
CA ILE A 161 11.31 -22.92 -2.74
C ILE A 161 12.06 -23.59 -1.60
N LEU A 162 12.74 -22.79 -0.76
CA LEU A 162 13.71 -23.27 0.23
C LEU A 162 13.36 -22.72 1.62
N PRO A 163 13.66 -23.44 2.70
CA PRO A 163 13.54 -22.87 4.04
C PRO A 163 14.49 -21.69 4.18
N ALA A 164 14.01 -20.60 4.80
CA ALA A 164 14.85 -19.45 5.07
C ALA A 164 16.05 -19.81 5.94
N LYS A 165 17.23 -19.34 5.53
CA LYS A 165 18.44 -19.32 6.35
C LYS A 165 18.71 -17.89 6.81
N LYS A 166 19.74 -17.73 7.64
CA LYS A 166 20.19 -16.41 8.09
C LYS A 166 20.45 -15.50 6.88
N PHE A 167 19.78 -14.36 6.88
CA PHE A 167 19.99 -13.29 5.92
C PHE A 167 21.12 -12.37 6.40
N TYR A 168 22.07 -12.08 5.51
CA TYR A 168 23.19 -11.17 5.75
C TYR A 168 23.01 -9.94 4.85
N PRO A 169 22.73 -8.75 5.41
CA PRO A 169 22.66 -7.54 4.61
C PRO A 169 23.95 -7.30 3.82
N ALA A 170 23.80 -6.94 2.55
CA ALA A 170 24.92 -6.51 1.72
C ALA A 170 25.43 -5.13 2.18
N GLU A 171 26.64 -4.80 1.76
CA GLU A 171 27.32 -3.56 2.06
C GLU A 171 26.50 -2.32 1.63
N ASP A 172 26.65 -1.19 2.34
CA ASP A 172 25.81 0.01 2.15
C ASP A 172 25.83 0.58 0.72
N TYR A 173 26.90 0.33 -0.04
CA TYR A 173 27.00 0.78 -1.42
C TYR A 173 26.10 -0.03 -2.38
N HIS A 174 25.65 -1.21 -1.98
CA HIS A 174 24.68 -2.02 -2.72
C HIS A 174 23.22 -1.68 -2.40
N GLN A 175 22.93 -1.16 -1.21
CA GLN A 175 21.58 -0.76 -0.82
C GLN A 175 21.10 0.43 -1.67
N ASP A 176 19.85 0.42 -2.10
CA ASP A 176 19.25 1.48 -2.92
C ASP A 176 20.06 1.83 -4.19
N TYR A 177 20.79 0.86 -4.76
CA TYR A 177 21.71 1.14 -5.87
C TYR A 177 21.01 1.79 -7.06
N TRP A 178 19.77 1.36 -7.34
CA TRP A 178 18.94 1.92 -8.40
C TRP A 178 18.58 3.40 -8.19
N LYS A 179 18.51 3.88 -6.94
CA LYS A 179 18.31 5.29 -6.59
C LYS A 179 19.62 6.07 -6.63
N LYS A 180 20.70 5.48 -6.11
CA LYS A 180 22.03 6.10 -5.99
C LYS A 180 22.71 6.24 -7.36
N GLN A 181 22.54 5.28 -8.26
CA GLN A 181 23.18 5.20 -9.58
C GLN A 181 22.16 4.95 -10.71
N PRO A 182 21.15 5.84 -10.90
CA PRO A 182 19.98 5.55 -11.73
C PRO A 182 20.31 5.34 -13.21
N LYS A 183 21.29 6.07 -13.76
CA LYS A 183 21.72 5.92 -15.16
C LYS A 183 22.40 4.57 -15.41
N HIS A 184 23.36 4.23 -14.54
CA HIS A 184 24.09 2.97 -14.64
C HIS A 184 23.15 1.79 -14.43
N TYR A 185 22.30 1.84 -13.41
CA TYR A 185 21.29 0.82 -13.15
C TYR A 185 20.35 0.60 -14.35
N LYS A 186 19.82 1.69 -14.95
CA LYS A 186 18.94 1.58 -16.10
C LYS A 186 19.65 0.93 -17.30
N GLN A 187 20.88 1.34 -17.58
CA GLN A 187 21.67 0.75 -18.66
C GLN A 187 21.95 -0.74 -18.40
N TYR A 188 22.28 -1.10 -17.17
CA TYR A 188 22.49 -2.49 -16.76
C TYR A 188 21.23 -3.35 -16.91
N ARG A 189 20.06 -2.89 -16.40
CA ARG A 189 18.80 -3.63 -16.48
C ARG A 189 18.34 -3.88 -17.93
N ILE A 190 18.58 -2.92 -18.82
CA ILE A 190 18.33 -3.08 -20.26
C ILE A 190 19.36 -4.04 -20.88
N GLY A 191 20.64 -3.81 -20.62
CA GLY A 191 21.75 -4.55 -21.21
C GLY A 191 21.83 -6.01 -20.76
N SER A 192 21.30 -6.36 -19.58
CA SER A 192 21.23 -7.74 -19.11
C SER A 192 20.20 -8.58 -19.87
N GLY A 193 19.24 -7.95 -20.54
CA GLY A 193 18.10 -8.61 -21.18
C GLY A 193 16.84 -8.70 -20.32
N ARG A 194 16.92 -8.37 -19.02
CA ARG A 194 15.79 -8.42 -18.09
C ARG A 194 14.62 -7.56 -18.56
N GLU A 195 14.88 -6.30 -18.90
CA GLU A 195 13.81 -5.36 -19.28
C GLU A 195 13.03 -5.85 -20.51
N GLY A 196 13.75 -6.36 -21.52
CA GLY A 196 13.15 -6.88 -22.75
C GLY A 196 12.29 -8.12 -22.49
N PHE A 197 12.81 -9.07 -21.72
CA PHE A 197 12.08 -10.28 -21.34
C PHE A 197 10.81 -9.97 -20.56
N VAL A 198 10.91 -9.15 -19.51
CA VAL A 198 9.78 -8.77 -18.66
C VAL A 198 8.71 -8.05 -19.49
N THR A 199 9.12 -7.10 -20.34
CA THR A 199 8.19 -6.35 -21.18
C THR A 199 7.43 -7.28 -22.13
N GLU A 200 8.14 -8.17 -22.83
CA GLU A 200 7.51 -9.02 -23.85
C GLU A 200 6.63 -10.10 -23.23
N THR A 201 7.09 -10.74 -22.16
CA THR A 201 6.37 -11.85 -21.49
C THR A 201 5.00 -11.38 -20.96
N TRP A 202 4.95 -10.20 -20.36
CA TRP A 202 3.78 -9.75 -19.61
C TRP A 202 2.86 -8.77 -20.35
N LYS A 203 3.26 -8.29 -21.53
CA LYS A 203 2.54 -7.26 -22.32
C LYS A 203 1.05 -7.55 -22.52
N ASN A 204 0.69 -8.82 -22.75
CA ASN A 204 -0.67 -9.26 -23.04
C ASN A 204 -1.22 -10.27 -22.02
N GLN A 205 -0.62 -10.33 -20.82
CA GLN A 205 -0.95 -11.32 -19.79
C GLN A 205 -1.27 -10.65 -18.44
N PRO A 206 -2.23 -9.72 -18.38
CA PRO A 206 -2.52 -8.97 -17.15
C PRO A 206 -3.07 -9.86 -16.01
N ASN A 207 -3.75 -10.95 -16.37
CA ASN A 207 -4.47 -11.82 -15.42
C ASN A 207 -3.61 -12.94 -14.83
N ILE A 208 -2.41 -13.19 -15.37
CA ILE A 208 -1.47 -14.20 -14.85
C ILE A 208 -0.54 -13.50 -13.86
N CYS A 209 -0.41 -14.05 -12.65
CA CYS A 209 0.25 -13.39 -11.52
C CYS A 209 -0.22 -11.93 -11.41
N PRO A 210 -1.53 -11.71 -11.16
CA PRO A 210 -2.07 -10.37 -11.15
C PRO A 210 -1.34 -9.56 -10.08
N LEU A 211 -0.70 -8.48 -10.51
CA LEU A 211 -0.14 -7.54 -9.54
C LEU A 211 -1.31 -6.99 -8.75
N PRO A 212 -1.25 -6.96 -7.40
CA PRO A 212 -2.20 -6.14 -6.66
C PRO A 212 -2.06 -4.76 -7.27
N ASN A 213 -3.15 -4.28 -7.85
CA ASN A 213 -3.22 -3.12 -8.71
C ASN A 213 -2.08 -2.11 -8.45
N LYS A 214 -0.99 -2.21 -9.20
CA LYS A 214 -0.07 -1.06 -9.36
C LYS A 214 -0.83 0.11 -10.00
N THR A 215 -1.93 -0.27 -10.65
CA THR A 215 -2.87 0.49 -11.44
C THR A 215 -4.09 -0.44 -11.66
N VAL A 216 -5.18 -0.30 -10.89
CA VAL A 216 -6.35 0.20 -11.62
C VAL A 216 -5.92 1.63 -11.78
N ASN A 217 -5.39 1.91 -12.97
CA ASN A 217 -5.30 3.27 -13.38
C ASN A 217 -6.71 3.78 -13.15
N PRO A 218 -6.92 4.86 -12.38
CA PRO A 218 -8.21 5.50 -12.37
C PRO A 218 -8.70 5.66 -13.83
N GLU A 219 -7.80 5.77 -14.82
CA GLU A 219 -8.11 5.73 -16.26
C GLU A 219 -8.85 4.49 -16.83
N SER A 220 -8.97 3.32 -16.17
CA SER A 220 -9.91 2.29 -16.69
C SER A 220 -11.37 2.72 -16.50
N LYS A 221 -11.61 3.68 -15.60
CA LYS A 221 -12.77 4.57 -15.60
C LYS A 221 -12.25 5.98 -15.83
N ASN A 222 -12.11 6.46 -17.07
CA ASN A 222 -11.64 7.82 -17.40
C ASN A 222 -12.33 8.91 -16.55
N PHE A 223 -11.82 9.17 -15.34
CA PHE A 223 -12.41 10.04 -14.35
C PHE A 223 -12.12 11.43 -14.86
N LYS A 224 -13.17 12.08 -15.30
CA LYS A 224 -13.10 13.37 -15.94
C LYS A 224 -14.25 14.19 -15.41
N LYS A 225 -13.94 15.43 -15.05
CA LYS A 225 -14.95 16.45 -14.78
C LYS A 225 -15.91 16.56 -15.98
N PRO A 226 -17.22 16.30 -15.81
CA PRO A 226 -18.23 16.67 -16.80
C PRO A 226 -18.25 18.17 -17.05
N ASP A 227 -18.80 18.60 -18.18
CA ASP A 227 -19.00 20.02 -18.48
C ASP A 227 -19.98 20.66 -17.48
N ASP A 228 -19.82 21.96 -17.22
CA ASP A 228 -20.59 22.69 -16.21
C ASP A 228 -22.11 22.55 -16.38
N GLN A 229 -22.58 22.54 -17.62
CA GLN A 229 -24.01 22.37 -17.93
C GLN A 229 -24.53 20.99 -17.50
N VAL A 230 -23.70 19.95 -17.60
CA VAL A 230 -24.04 18.62 -17.10
C VAL A 230 -24.10 18.65 -15.58
N LEU A 231 -23.10 19.26 -14.93
CA LEU A 231 -23.05 19.36 -13.47
C LEU A 231 -24.27 20.06 -12.88
N ARG A 232 -24.72 21.18 -13.49
CA ARG A 232 -25.92 21.91 -13.07
C ARG A 232 -27.21 21.10 -13.21
N ASN A 233 -27.23 20.12 -14.12
CA ASN A 233 -28.39 19.28 -14.36
C ASN A 233 -28.36 17.98 -13.53
N THR A 234 -27.18 17.51 -13.11
CA THR A 234 -27.02 16.24 -12.39
C THR A 234 -26.85 16.40 -10.88
N LEU A 235 -26.20 17.47 -10.43
CA LEU A 235 -25.96 17.74 -9.01
C LEU A 235 -27.14 18.50 -8.40
N THR A 236 -27.40 18.25 -7.12
CA THR A 236 -28.26 19.13 -6.34
C THR A 236 -27.61 20.52 -6.16
N PRO A 237 -28.40 21.58 -5.86
CA PRO A 237 -27.83 22.91 -5.62
C PRO A 237 -26.72 22.93 -4.56
N LEU A 238 -26.88 22.16 -3.47
CA LEU A 238 -25.88 22.07 -2.41
C LEU A 238 -24.60 21.35 -2.88
N GLN A 239 -24.74 20.22 -3.59
CA GLN A 239 -23.59 19.49 -4.14
C GLN A 239 -22.80 20.34 -5.14
N TYR A 240 -23.49 21.09 -6.00
CA TYR A 240 -22.86 22.02 -6.93
C TYR A 240 -22.14 23.15 -6.18
N GLN A 241 -22.80 23.79 -5.22
CA GLN A 241 -22.22 24.87 -4.43
C GLN A 241 -20.97 24.41 -3.65
N VAL A 242 -21.02 23.24 -3.03
CA VAL A 242 -19.89 22.67 -2.30
C VAL A 242 -18.74 22.35 -3.27
N THR A 243 -18.99 21.52 -4.29
CA THR A 243 -17.92 21.00 -5.14
C THR A 243 -17.32 22.03 -6.09
N GLN A 244 -18.13 22.94 -6.65
CA GLN A 244 -17.71 23.89 -7.70
C GLN A 244 -17.44 25.30 -7.18
N GLU A 245 -18.12 25.72 -6.11
CA GLU A 245 -18.05 27.09 -5.58
C GLU A 245 -17.37 27.16 -4.20
N ASN A 246 -16.74 26.06 -3.77
CA ASN A 246 -16.03 25.93 -2.49
C ASN A 246 -16.93 26.20 -1.27
N GLY A 247 -18.22 25.85 -1.38
CA GLY A 247 -19.16 25.93 -0.28
C GLY A 247 -18.86 24.91 0.82
N THR A 248 -19.49 25.10 1.98
CA THR A 248 -19.46 24.13 3.09
C THR A 248 -20.89 23.83 3.52
N GLU A 249 -21.24 22.55 3.60
CA GLU A 249 -22.56 22.12 4.06
C GLU A 249 -22.73 22.32 5.58
N PRO A 250 -23.96 22.39 6.11
CA PRO A 250 -24.16 22.57 7.54
C PRO A 250 -23.69 21.35 8.36
N PRO A 251 -23.09 21.57 9.54
CA PRO A 251 -22.68 20.47 10.43
C PRO A 251 -23.91 19.72 10.96
N PHE A 252 -23.79 18.40 11.14
CA PHE A 252 -24.83 17.49 11.65
C PHE A 252 -26.12 17.41 10.83
N GLN A 253 -26.19 18.11 9.69
CA GLN A 253 -27.33 18.11 8.78
C GLN A 253 -26.88 17.69 7.38
N ASN A 254 -26.13 16.61 7.34
CA ASN A 254 -25.59 16.04 6.11
C ASN A 254 -25.72 14.52 6.11
N GLU A 255 -25.48 13.90 4.96
CA GLU A 255 -25.82 12.49 4.75
C GLU A 255 -24.86 11.53 5.47
N TYR A 256 -23.59 11.89 5.61
CA TYR A 256 -22.53 10.94 5.96
C TYR A 256 -21.82 11.21 7.29
N TRP A 257 -22.16 12.26 8.05
CA TRP A 257 -21.52 12.49 9.35
C TRP A 257 -21.67 11.27 10.29
N GLU A 258 -22.86 10.67 10.34
CA GLU A 258 -23.18 9.51 11.20
C GLU A 258 -23.15 8.15 10.46
N ASN A 259 -22.64 8.11 9.22
CA ASN A 259 -22.54 6.85 8.48
C ASN A 259 -21.40 5.97 9.03
N HIS A 260 -21.70 4.70 9.32
CA HIS A 260 -20.77 3.68 9.83
C HIS A 260 -20.75 2.39 9.00
N LYS A 261 -21.41 2.38 7.84
CA LYS A 261 -21.44 1.19 6.98
C LYS A 261 -20.07 0.94 6.36
N GLU A 262 -19.73 -0.33 6.15
CA GLU A 262 -18.55 -0.74 5.40
C GLU A 262 -18.69 -0.33 3.92
N GLY A 263 -17.68 0.34 3.39
CA GLY A 263 -17.69 0.82 2.01
C GLY A 263 -16.71 1.97 1.75
N ILE A 264 -16.76 2.53 0.55
CA ILE A 264 -15.89 3.64 0.15
C ILE A 264 -16.70 4.90 -0.15
N TYR A 265 -16.04 6.04 -0.07
CA TYR A 265 -16.54 7.34 -0.49
C TYR A 265 -15.82 7.74 -1.78
N VAL A 266 -16.59 7.99 -2.84
CA VAL A 266 -16.09 8.45 -4.13
C VAL A 266 -16.49 9.92 -4.36
N ASP A 267 -15.76 10.64 -5.21
CA ASP A 267 -16.17 11.98 -5.63
C ASP A 267 -17.52 11.90 -6.33
N ILE A 268 -18.47 12.73 -5.91
CA ILE A 268 -19.80 12.77 -6.52
C ILE A 268 -19.78 13.22 -7.99
N VAL A 269 -18.72 13.93 -8.41
CA VAL A 269 -18.56 14.48 -9.75
C VAL A 269 -17.88 13.50 -10.71
N SER A 270 -16.68 13.03 -10.36
CA SER A 270 -15.90 12.14 -11.22
C SER A 270 -16.16 10.66 -10.95
N GLY A 271 -16.54 10.30 -9.72
CA GLY A 271 -16.56 8.92 -9.25
C GLY A 271 -15.18 8.38 -8.85
N GLU A 272 -14.14 9.22 -8.79
CA GLU A 272 -12.81 8.80 -8.33
C GLU A 272 -12.86 8.41 -6.84
N PRO A 273 -12.23 7.30 -6.41
CA PRO A 273 -12.22 6.91 -5.00
C PRO A 273 -11.45 7.91 -4.13
N LEU A 274 -12.04 8.34 -3.00
CA LEU A 274 -11.49 9.36 -2.12
C LEU A 274 -11.10 8.80 -0.75
N PHE A 275 -12.04 8.16 -0.04
CA PHE A 275 -11.86 7.70 1.34
C PHE A 275 -12.48 6.32 1.59
N SER A 276 -11.97 5.61 2.59
CA SER A 276 -12.52 4.33 3.07
C SER A 276 -13.30 4.52 4.37
N SER A 277 -14.34 3.73 4.61
CA SER A 277 -14.99 3.68 5.92
C SER A 277 -14.05 3.18 7.03
N ASN A 278 -13.00 2.42 6.71
CA ASN A 278 -12.00 1.96 7.68
C ASN A 278 -11.19 3.10 8.30
N ASP A 279 -11.04 4.20 7.56
CA ASP A 279 -10.32 5.39 7.99
C ASP A 279 -11.26 6.48 8.53
N LYS A 280 -12.59 6.25 8.48
CA LYS A 280 -13.58 7.17 9.03
C LYS A 280 -13.61 7.06 10.56
N PHE A 281 -13.70 8.18 11.24
CA PHE A 281 -13.81 8.22 12.70
C PHE A 281 -14.75 9.33 13.18
N GLU A 282 -15.21 9.19 14.43
CA GLU A 282 -16.09 10.16 15.09
C GLU A 282 -15.28 11.33 15.64
N SER A 283 -15.26 12.44 14.91
CA SER A 283 -14.55 13.66 15.30
C SER A 283 -15.38 14.60 16.19
N GLY A 284 -16.71 14.44 16.18
CA GLY A 284 -17.64 15.36 16.83
C GLY A 284 -17.76 16.73 16.15
N THR A 285 -17.19 16.93 14.95
CA THR A 285 -17.28 18.22 14.26
C THR A 285 -18.57 18.41 13.45
N GLY A 286 -19.32 17.33 13.24
CA GLY A 286 -20.56 17.34 12.46
C GLY A 286 -20.37 17.14 10.96
N TRP A 287 -19.17 16.78 10.52
CA TRP A 287 -18.85 16.40 9.14
C TRP A 287 -18.11 15.06 9.13
N PRO A 288 -18.28 14.22 8.09
CA PRO A 288 -17.52 12.99 7.97
C PRO A 288 -16.02 13.28 8.01
N SER A 289 -15.32 12.56 8.89
CA SER A 289 -13.92 12.81 9.20
C SER A 289 -13.10 11.54 9.00
N PHE A 290 -11.97 11.66 8.31
CA PHE A 290 -11.10 10.53 7.96
C PHE A 290 -9.67 10.77 8.42
N THR A 291 -8.92 9.72 8.72
CA THR A 291 -7.52 9.80 9.13
C THR A 291 -6.54 9.90 7.97
N GLN A 292 -6.94 9.39 6.79
CA GLN A 292 -6.14 9.36 5.57
C GLN A 292 -7.03 9.12 4.33
N PRO A 293 -6.59 9.50 3.12
CA PRO A 293 -7.25 9.15 1.88
C PRO A 293 -7.07 7.68 1.50
N LEU A 294 -8.02 7.13 0.75
CA LEU A 294 -7.97 5.75 0.23
C LEU A 294 -6.86 5.59 -0.82
N ILE A 295 -6.70 6.60 -1.69
CA ILE A 295 -5.62 6.70 -2.68
C ILE A 295 -5.06 8.12 -2.57
N ALA A 296 -3.83 8.26 -2.07
CA ALA A 296 -3.20 9.56 -1.85
C ALA A 296 -3.11 10.38 -3.16
N GLU A 297 -2.88 9.70 -4.28
CA GLU A 297 -2.76 10.33 -5.59
C GLU A 297 -4.07 10.94 -6.10
N ASN A 298 -5.23 10.63 -5.52
CA ASN A 298 -6.52 11.23 -5.91
C ASN A 298 -6.83 12.53 -5.15
N ILE A 299 -5.99 12.92 -4.20
CA ILE A 299 -6.17 14.12 -3.38
C ILE A 299 -5.15 15.21 -3.76
N VAL A 300 -5.63 16.44 -3.87
CA VAL A 300 -4.82 17.65 -4.05
C VAL A 300 -5.00 18.54 -2.82
N GLU A 301 -3.91 18.78 -2.11
CA GLU A 301 -3.88 19.68 -0.96
C GLU A 301 -3.41 21.08 -1.38
N LYS A 302 -4.23 22.11 -1.13
CA LYS A 302 -3.93 23.52 -1.46
C LYS A 302 -3.93 24.35 -0.17
N LYS A 303 -2.97 25.27 -0.04
CA LYS A 303 -2.98 26.23 1.08
C LYS A 303 -4.14 27.21 0.91
N ASP A 304 -5.07 27.21 1.86
CA ASP A 304 -6.21 28.12 1.95
C ASP A 304 -5.94 29.18 3.03
N LYS A 305 -6.13 30.46 2.67
CA LYS A 305 -5.97 31.63 3.55
C LYS A 305 -7.28 32.39 3.77
N SER A 306 -8.41 31.81 3.37
CA SER A 306 -9.73 32.38 3.59
C SER A 306 -10.05 32.52 5.08
N LEU A 307 -10.95 33.46 5.41
CA LEU A 307 -11.42 33.69 6.79
C LEU A 307 -10.32 33.98 7.83
N PHE A 308 -9.18 34.55 7.41
CA PHE A 308 -8.03 34.88 8.25
C PHE A 308 -7.36 33.69 8.97
N MET A 309 -7.65 32.47 8.54
CA MET A 309 -7.03 31.24 9.04
C MET A 309 -6.18 30.61 7.95
N VAL A 310 -5.07 29.97 8.31
CA VAL A 310 -4.30 29.13 7.38
C VAL A 310 -4.81 27.70 7.53
N ARG A 311 -5.54 27.22 6.54
CA ARG A 311 -6.02 25.84 6.46
C ARG A 311 -5.44 25.17 5.22
N THR A 312 -5.46 23.85 5.18
CA THR A 312 -5.13 23.10 3.97
C THR A 312 -6.44 22.61 3.37
N GLU A 313 -6.84 23.22 2.25
CA GLU A 313 -7.98 22.78 1.44
C GLU A 313 -7.64 21.44 0.78
N VAL A 314 -8.64 20.57 0.73
CA VAL A 314 -8.58 19.24 0.11
C VAL A 314 -9.51 19.23 -1.09
N ARG A 315 -8.97 18.87 -2.26
CA ARG A 315 -9.72 18.77 -3.52
C ARG A 315 -9.50 17.41 -4.17
N SER A 316 -10.45 16.95 -4.97
CA SER A 316 -10.27 15.76 -5.80
C SER A 316 -9.38 16.08 -7.01
N LYS A 317 -8.59 15.11 -7.47
CA LYS A 317 -7.63 15.33 -8.55
C LYS A 317 -8.29 15.42 -9.92
N HIS A 318 -9.23 14.53 -10.22
CA HIS A 318 -9.78 14.40 -11.57
C HIS A 318 -10.94 15.36 -11.86
N ALA A 319 -11.68 15.81 -10.85
CA ALA A 319 -12.74 16.82 -11.01
C ALA A 319 -12.40 18.22 -10.49
N ASP A 320 -11.30 18.38 -9.74
CA ASP A 320 -11.00 19.58 -8.95
C ASP A 320 -12.21 19.98 -8.06
N SER A 321 -12.95 19.00 -7.55
CA SER A 321 -14.07 19.23 -6.61
C SER A 321 -13.52 19.68 -5.28
N HIS A 322 -14.06 20.76 -4.71
CA HIS A 322 -13.80 21.09 -3.31
C HIS A 322 -14.43 20.04 -2.40
N LEU A 323 -13.60 19.37 -1.60
CA LEU A 323 -14.04 18.31 -0.69
C LEU A 323 -14.17 18.83 0.74
N GLY A 324 -13.19 19.61 1.21
CA GLY A 324 -13.16 20.16 2.55
C GLY A 324 -11.76 20.60 2.96
N HIS A 325 -11.36 20.31 4.19
CA HIS A 325 -10.05 20.70 4.74
C HIS A 325 -9.41 19.59 5.58
N VAL A 326 -8.09 19.59 5.63
CA VAL A 326 -7.30 18.70 6.51
C VAL A 326 -6.68 19.50 7.66
N PHE A 327 -6.72 18.91 8.85
CA PHE A 327 -6.25 19.48 10.11
C PHE A 327 -5.29 18.51 10.82
N ASN A 328 -4.41 19.03 11.68
CA ASN A 328 -3.44 18.24 12.46
C ASN A 328 -3.97 17.88 13.87
N ASP A 329 -5.29 17.81 14.02
CA ASP A 329 -6.00 17.51 15.28
C ASP A 329 -6.68 16.13 15.26
N GLY A 330 -6.25 15.26 14.35
CA GLY A 330 -6.78 13.91 14.21
C GLY A 330 -6.18 12.89 15.18
N PRO A 331 -6.74 11.68 15.23
CA PRO A 331 -6.20 10.60 16.05
C PRO A 331 -4.87 10.10 15.49
N LYS A 332 -4.06 9.50 16.36
CA LYS A 332 -2.88 8.72 15.96
C LYS A 332 -3.32 7.50 15.12
N PRO A 333 -2.47 6.97 14.22
CA PRO A 333 -1.05 7.30 14.04
C PRO A 333 -0.76 8.50 13.13
N THR A 334 -1.68 8.86 12.22
CA THR A 334 -1.43 9.95 11.25
C THR A 334 -1.45 11.32 11.91
N GLY A 335 -2.29 11.51 12.93
CA GLY A 335 -2.55 12.82 13.54
C GLY A 335 -3.35 13.77 12.63
N LEU A 336 -3.83 13.27 11.49
CA LEU A 336 -4.55 14.05 10.49
C LEU A 336 -6.05 13.81 10.61
N ARG A 337 -6.82 14.88 10.37
CA ARG A 337 -8.27 14.84 10.24
C ARG A 337 -8.69 15.49 8.93
N TYR A 338 -9.04 14.66 7.96
CA TYR A 338 -9.69 15.06 6.71
C TYR A 338 -11.18 15.28 6.99
N CYS A 339 -11.57 16.53 7.19
CA CYS A 339 -12.95 16.95 7.47
C CYS A 339 -13.67 17.31 6.15
N MET A 340 -14.48 16.38 5.65
CA MET A 340 -15.03 16.43 4.29
C MET A 340 -16.51 16.79 4.29
N ASN A 341 -17.00 17.43 3.23
CA ASN A 341 -18.42 17.61 2.99
C ASN A 341 -19.02 16.32 2.42
N SER A 342 -20.13 15.84 2.99
CA SER A 342 -20.93 14.75 2.44
C SER A 342 -21.44 15.08 1.05
N ALA A 343 -21.86 16.32 0.81
CA ALA A 343 -22.32 16.81 -0.49
C ALA A 343 -21.24 16.78 -1.59
N ALA A 344 -19.96 16.55 -1.25
CA ALA A 344 -18.90 16.36 -2.23
C ALA A 344 -18.63 14.87 -2.56
N MET A 345 -19.28 13.96 -1.85
CA MET A 345 -19.00 12.53 -1.93
C MET A 345 -20.26 11.73 -2.21
N ARG A 346 -20.08 10.50 -2.68
CA ARG A 346 -21.11 9.48 -2.75
C ARG A 346 -20.59 8.22 -2.08
N PHE A 347 -21.37 7.66 -1.16
CA PHE A 347 -21.01 6.41 -0.50
C PHE A 347 -21.41 5.19 -1.35
N ILE A 348 -20.52 4.20 -1.42
CA ILE A 348 -20.75 2.91 -2.06
C ILE A 348 -20.53 1.83 -1.00
N SER A 349 -21.58 1.09 -0.69
CA SER A 349 -21.53 0.00 0.30
C SER A 349 -20.58 -1.10 -0.16
N LYS A 350 -19.98 -1.83 0.78
CA LYS A 350 -19.17 -3.03 0.51
C LYS A 350 -19.90 -4.01 -0.42
N GLU A 351 -21.19 -4.21 -0.20
CA GLU A 351 -22.03 -5.11 -0.99
C GLU A 351 -22.21 -4.66 -2.44
N ASP A 352 -22.17 -3.35 -2.70
CA ASP A 352 -22.35 -2.75 -4.02
C ASP A 352 -21.04 -2.47 -4.77
N LEU A 353 -19.86 -2.59 -4.13
CA LEU A 353 -18.56 -2.28 -4.75
C LEU A 353 -18.37 -3.00 -6.07
N GLU A 354 -18.63 -4.31 -6.10
CA GLU A 354 -18.45 -5.11 -7.31
C GLU A 354 -19.43 -4.72 -8.41
N LYS A 355 -20.69 -4.49 -8.05
CA LYS A 355 -21.76 -4.07 -8.96
C LYS A 355 -21.48 -2.69 -9.56
N GLU A 356 -20.88 -1.79 -8.80
CA GLU A 356 -20.55 -0.44 -9.23
C GLU A 356 -19.17 -0.33 -9.90
N GLY A 357 -18.46 -1.45 -10.08
CA GLY A 357 -17.16 -1.50 -10.75
C GLY A 357 -16.03 -0.90 -9.90
N TYR A 358 -16.05 -1.19 -8.61
CA TYR A 358 -15.06 -0.85 -7.58
C TYR A 358 -14.59 -2.13 -6.85
N THR A 359 -14.64 -3.27 -7.53
CA THR A 359 -14.31 -4.60 -6.99
C THR A 359 -12.95 -4.66 -6.31
N GLU A 360 -12.00 -3.84 -6.77
CA GLU A 360 -10.66 -3.73 -6.22
C GLU A 360 -10.61 -3.32 -4.74
N PHE A 361 -11.66 -2.67 -4.22
CA PHE A 361 -11.73 -2.22 -2.83
C PHE A 361 -12.49 -3.20 -1.93
N LYS A 362 -13.02 -4.31 -2.47
CA LYS A 362 -13.81 -5.28 -1.71
C LYS A 362 -13.02 -5.88 -0.55
N ASN A 363 -11.76 -6.24 -0.81
CA ASN A 363 -10.87 -6.89 0.15
C ASN A 363 -10.47 -5.96 1.32
N LEU A 364 -10.75 -4.66 1.25
CA LEU A 364 -10.48 -3.75 2.37
C LEU A 364 -11.39 -4.05 3.58
N PHE A 365 -12.50 -4.73 3.36
CA PHE A 365 -13.53 -4.93 4.37
C PHE A 365 -13.70 -6.41 4.74
N GLU A 366 -12.83 -7.31 4.28
CA GLU A 366 -12.93 -8.76 4.50
C GLU A 366 -12.19 -9.25 5.75
#